data_AF-A0A6B2SP34-F1
#
_entry.id   AF-A0A6B2SP34-F1
#
_cell.length_a   1.000
_cell.length_b   1.000
_cell.length_c   1.000
_cell.angle_alpha   90.00
_cell.angle_beta   90.00
_cell.angle_gamma   90.00
#
_symmetry.space_group_name_H-M   'P 1'
#
loop_
_entity.id
_entity.type
_entity.pdbx_description
1 polymer ?
#
loop_
_entity_poly.entity_id
_entity_poly.type
_entity_poly.pdbx_seq_one_letter_code
_entity_poly.pdbx_strand_id
1 'polypeptide(L)'
;DVSRAAVAHTTGLGGQALHRSVFEPLPGEGRWGTALLLDGNVGIGGDPAALLARTGELLAPGGLLIVETASVDIDERVDVRLVPASDVHGPYERPFPWARLGTPALLRHAGRAGWRAAAQWTAGGRSFVALRSRSTRSSPDPANSTAVISSHRARKPSPDRPVTDA
;
A
#
# COMPACT_ATOMS: atom_id res chain seq x y z
N ASP A 1 17.00 -2.74 10.47
CA ASP A 1 17.42 -4.13 10.28
C ASP A 1 17.76 -4.72 11.64
N VAL A 2 17.47 -6.00 11.88
CA VAL A 2 17.75 -6.68 13.16
C VAL A 2 19.12 -7.37 13.19
N SER A 3 19.79 -7.50 12.03
CA SER A 3 21.14 -8.02 11.91
C SER A 3 22.17 -6.91 12.08
N ARG A 4 22.95 -6.98 13.16
CA ARG A 4 24.08 -6.07 13.37
C ARG A 4 25.08 -6.14 12.21
N ALA A 5 25.30 -7.33 11.65
CA ALA A 5 26.20 -7.53 10.53
C ALA A 5 25.71 -6.80 9.27
N ALA A 6 24.41 -6.89 8.95
CA ALA A 6 23.83 -6.19 7.81
C ALA A 6 23.93 -4.66 7.94
N VAL A 7 23.68 -4.13 9.13
CA VAL A 7 23.83 -2.69 9.43
C VAL A 7 25.28 -2.24 9.28
N ALA A 8 26.23 -2.97 9.89
CA ALA A 8 27.65 -2.65 9.78
C ALA A 8 28.15 -2.71 8.33
N HIS A 9 27.70 -3.70 7.56
CA HIS A 9 28.02 -3.82 6.14
C HIS A 9 27.47 -2.63 5.34
N THR A 10 26.19 -2.29 5.52
CA THR A 10 25.54 -1.20 4.78
C THR A 10 26.19 0.15 5.09
N THR A 11 26.48 0.41 6.36
CA THR A 11 27.17 1.65 6.79
C THR A 11 28.62 1.70 6.32
N GLY A 12 29.33 0.57 6.31
CA GLY A 12 30.67 0.45 5.75
C GLY A 12 30.74 0.76 4.25
N LEU A 13 29.65 0.50 3.51
CA LEU A 13 29.51 0.88 2.09
C LEU A 13 29.05 2.34 1.89
N GLY A 14 28.91 3.13 2.96
CA GLY A 14 28.46 4.53 2.92
C GLY A 14 26.94 4.71 2.91
N GLY A 15 26.17 3.64 3.06
CA GLY A 15 24.72 3.68 3.21
C GLY A 15 24.26 4.09 4.62
N GLN A 16 22.98 4.46 4.75
CA GLN A 16 22.36 4.70 6.04
C GLN A 16 21.57 3.47 6.48
N ALA A 17 21.89 2.92 7.66
CA ALA A 17 21.18 1.78 8.25
C ALA A 17 21.02 1.94 9.76
N LEU A 18 19.91 1.41 10.29
CA LEU A 18 19.58 1.42 11.71
C LEU A 18 19.40 -0.01 12.22
N HIS A 19 20.08 -0.35 13.32
CA HIS A 19 19.88 -1.64 14.01
C HIS A 19 18.62 -1.56 14.87
N ARG A 20 17.49 -1.99 14.28
CA ARG A 20 16.15 -1.95 14.88
C ARG A 20 15.17 -2.83 14.10
N SER A 21 14.20 -3.40 14.82
CA SER A 21 13.04 -4.06 14.22
C SER A 21 12.11 -3.04 13.55
N VAL A 22 11.46 -3.43 12.45
CA VAL A 22 10.43 -2.59 11.81
C VAL A 22 9.21 -2.37 12.72
N PHE A 23 8.98 -3.29 13.67
CA PHE A 23 7.87 -3.22 14.63
C PHE A 23 8.17 -2.34 15.85
N GLU A 24 9.41 -1.89 16.04
CA GLU A 24 9.79 -0.98 17.11
C GLU A 24 9.69 0.49 16.65
N PRO A 25 9.69 1.47 17.56
CA PRO A 25 9.67 2.88 17.20
C PRO A 25 10.83 3.29 16.27
N LEU A 26 10.53 3.91 15.13
CA LEU A 26 11.50 4.34 14.11
C LEU A 26 11.55 5.87 14.01
N PRO A 27 12.68 6.45 13.58
CA PRO A 27 12.76 7.90 13.38
C PRO A 27 11.79 8.39 12.30
N GLY A 28 10.97 9.38 12.65
CA GLY A 28 10.13 10.09 11.69
C GLY A 28 8.93 9.31 11.15
N GLU A 29 8.35 8.40 11.94
CA GLU A 29 7.08 7.75 11.62
C GLU A 29 6.00 8.76 11.20
N GLY A 30 5.09 8.33 10.33
CA GLY A 30 4.04 9.18 9.75
C GLY A 30 4.54 10.25 8.77
N ARG A 31 5.85 10.30 8.45
CA ARG A 31 6.43 11.29 7.53
C ARG A 31 7.12 10.67 6.32
N TRP A 32 7.24 9.34 6.26
CA TRP A 32 7.94 8.70 5.16
C TRP A 32 7.08 8.76 3.89
N GLY A 33 7.66 9.22 2.79
CA GLY A 33 6.94 9.31 1.51
C GLY A 33 6.78 7.95 0.81
N THR A 34 7.74 7.05 1.01
CA THR A 34 7.75 5.73 0.37
C THR A 34 8.46 4.70 1.24
N ALA A 35 7.97 3.45 1.22
CA ALA A 35 8.59 2.28 1.82
C ALA A 35 8.71 1.16 0.79
N LEU A 36 9.75 0.34 0.93
CA LEU A 36 10.06 -0.79 0.06
C LEU A 36 10.11 -2.08 0.88
N LEU A 37 9.36 -3.09 0.44
CA LEU A 37 9.44 -4.47 0.95
C LEU A 37 9.86 -5.37 -0.21
N LEU A 38 11.17 -5.50 -0.40
CA LEU A 38 11.79 -6.29 -1.46
C LEU A 38 12.45 -7.55 -0.91
N ASP A 39 12.81 -8.47 -1.79
CA ASP A 39 13.52 -9.71 -1.51
C ASP A 39 12.80 -10.59 -0.48
N GLY A 40 11.47 -10.59 -0.55
CA GLY A 40 10.61 -11.34 0.37
C GLY A 40 10.35 -10.66 1.70
N ASN A 41 10.79 -9.41 1.91
CA ASN A 41 10.56 -8.66 3.16
C ASN A 41 9.08 -8.53 3.57
N VAL A 42 8.14 -8.78 2.65
CA VAL A 42 6.71 -8.90 2.98
C VAL A 42 6.42 -10.03 4.00
N GLY A 43 7.37 -10.96 4.17
CA GLY A 43 7.30 -12.07 5.12
C GLY A 43 7.73 -11.76 6.54
N ILE A 44 8.31 -10.58 6.81
CA ILE A 44 8.86 -10.23 8.12
C ILE A 44 7.81 -10.36 9.22
N GLY A 45 8.14 -11.09 10.28
CA GLY A 45 7.27 -11.34 11.44
C GLY A 45 6.19 -12.40 11.20
N GLY A 46 6.08 -12.97 10.01
CA GLY A 46 5.14 -14.05 9.66
C GLY A 46 3.66 -13.66 9.64
N ASP A 47 3.33 -12.40 9.93
CA ASP A 47 1.98 -11.86 9.79
C ASP A 47 1.96 -10.67 8.81
N PRO A 48 1.64 -10.92 7.53
CA PRO A 48 1.57 -9.85 6.54
C PRO A 48 0.57 -8.75 6.88
N ALA A 49 -0.52 -9.07 7.58
CA ALA A 49 -1.50 -8.05 7.96
C ALA A 49 -0.91 -7.09 8.99
N ALA A 50 -0.20 -7.61 9.99
CA ALA A 50 0.50 -6.81 10.99
C ALA A 50 1.61 -5.95 10.36
N LEU A 51 2.38 -6.52 9.44
CA LEU A 51 3.43 -5.78 8.73
C LEU A 51 2.85 -4.66 7.85
N LEU A 52 1.76 -4.92 7.13
CA LEU A 52 1.08 -3.90 6.32
C LEU A 52 0.46 -2.79 7.16
N ALA A 53 -0.13 -3.12 8.31
CA ALA A 53 -0.64 -2.14 9.27
C ALA A 53 0.51 -1.27 9.80
N ARG A 54 1.59 -1.90 10.26
CA ARG A 54 2.79 -1.21 10.75
C ARG A 54 3.38 -0.28 9.69
N THR A 55 3.52 -0.76 8.46
CA THR A 55 4.03 0.06 7.35
C THR A 55 3.15 1.28 7.10
N GLY A 56 1.83 1.17 7.33
CA GLY A 56 0.89 2.26 7.19
C GLY A 56 1.13 3.38 8.20
N GLU A 57 1.57 3.05 9.42
CA GLU A 57 1.93 4.01 10.47
C GLU A 57 3.23 4.75 10.16
N LEU A 58 4.18 4.09 9.48
CA LEU A 58 5.46 4.69 9.10
C LEU A 58 5.30 5.72 7.99
N LEU A 59 4.38 5.49 7.06
CA LEU A 59 4.16 6.36 5.92
C LEU A 59 3.31 7.59 6.25
N ALA A 60 3.60 8.70 5.56
CA ALA A 60 2.69 9.83 5.51
C ALA A 60 1.34 9.45 4.86
N PRO A 61 0.23 10.18 5.13
CA PRO A 61 -1.04 9.97 4.44
C PRO A 61 -0.88 10.03 2.92
N GLY A 62 -1.34 8.99 2.21
CA GLY A 62 -1.16 8.86 0.76
C GLY A 62 0.23 8.36 0.33
N GLY A 63 1.09 7.96 1.28
CA GLY A 63 2.40 7.37 1.04
C GLY A 63 2.35 6.11 0.19
N LEU A 64 3.48 5.79 -0.44
CA LEU A 64 3.64 4.67 -1.35
C LEU A 64 4.36 3.50 -0.67
N LEU A 65 3.80 2.30 -0.79
CA LEU A 65 4.47 1.06 -0.46
C LEU A 65 4.69 0.26 -1.74
N ILE A 66 5.93 -0.11 -2.04
CA ILE A 66 6.26 -1.05 -3.12
C ILE A 66 6.62 -2.37 -2.49
N VAL A 67 5.93 -3.43 -2.90
CA VAL A 67 6.11 -4.77 -2.37
C VAL A 67 6.47 -5.71 -3.52
N GLU A 68 7.54 -6.47 -3.35
CA GLU A 68 7.76 -7.65 -4.18
C GLU A 68 6.96 -8.84 -3.65
N THR A 69 6.39 -9.60 -4.57
CA THR A 69 5.65 -10.82 -4.29
C THR A 69 6.27 -12.01 -5.00
N ALA A 70 6.03 -13.21 -4.47
CA ALA A 70 6.33 -14.44 -5.17
C ALA A 70 5.61 -14.48 -6.52
N SER A 71 6.26 -15.06 -7.53
CA SER A 71 5.70 -15.22 -8.88
C SER A 71 4.60 -16.30 -8.96
N VAL A 72 4.39 -17.03 -7.87
CA VAL A 72 3.34 -18.06 -7.72
C VAL A 72 2.24 -17.55 -6.78
N ASP A 73 1.01 -18.02 -6.98
CA ASP A 73 -0.10 -17.71 -6.09
C ASP A 73 0.03 -18.52 -4.78
N ILE A 74 0.56 -17.87 -3.75
CA ILE A 74 0.78 -18.44 -2.42
C ILE A 74 0.34 -17.47 -1.33
N ASP A 75 -0.12 -18.01 -0.21
CA ASP A 75 -0.43 -17.30 1.04
C ASP A 75 -0.02 -18.22 2.19
N GLU A 76 1.26 -18.25 2.48
CA GLU A 76 1.88 -19.25 3.36
C GLU A 76 2.49 -18.56 4.59
N ARG A 77 2.38 -19.22 5.75
CA ARG A 77 3.08 -18.86 6.99
C ARG A 77 3.81 -20.10 7.51
N VAL A 78 5.11 -19.97 7.75
CA VAL A 78 6.01 -21.07 8.13
C VAL A 78 6.99 -20.61 9.21
N ASP A 79 7.52 -21.55 9.97
CA ASP A 79 8.68 -21.31 10.82
C ASP A 79 9.96 -21.62 10.03
N VAL A 80 10.82 -20.62 9.86
CA VAL A 80 12.08 -20.71 9.13
C VAL A 80 13.23 -20.80 10.13
N ARG A 81 14.22 -21.63 9.80
CA ARG A 81 15.49 -21.73 10.54
C ARG A 81 16.64 -21.39 9.59
N LEU A 82 17.53 -20.48 9.99
CA LEU A 82 18.77 -20.27 9.27
C LEU A 82 19.75 -21.41 9.57
N VAL A 83 20.28 -22.00 8.51
CA VAL A 83 21.30 -23.07 8.57
C VAL A 83 22.60 -22.49 8.02
N PRO A 84 23.72 -22.54 8.77
CA PRO A 84 25.02 -22.08 8.29
C PRO A 84 25.42 -22.78 6.98
N ALA A 85 26.03 -22.04 6.04
CA ALA A 85 26.48 -22.59 4.75
C ALA A 85 27.75 -23.46 4.86
N SER A 86 28.45 -23.40 5.99
CA SER A 86 29.63 -24.21 6.31
C SER A 86 29.40 -24.92 7.64
N ASP A 87 29.99 -26.11 7.82
CA ASP A 87 29.94 -26.94 9.05
C ASP A 87 30.60 -26.28 10.29
N VAL A 88 30.74 -24.97 10.30
CA VAL A 88 31.09 -24.21 11.50
C VAL A 88 29.92 -24.38 12.48
N HIS A 89 30.16 -25.21 13.49
CA HIS A 89 29.24 -25.48 14.59
C HIS A 89 29.02 -24.22 15.44
N GLY A 90 28.14 -23.34 14.98
CA GLY A 90 27.43 -22.37 15.81
C GLY A 90 26.09 -22.96 16.27
N PRO A 91 25.51 -22.50 17.38
CA PRO A 91 24.16 -22.90 17.75
C PRO A 91 23.20 -22.55 16.62
N TYR A 92 22.40 -23.53 16.17
CA TYR A 92 21.32 -23.25 15.22
C TYR A 92 20.43 -22.14 15.78
N GLU A 93 20.12 -21.15 14.96
CA GLU A 93 19.16 -20.13 15.37
C GLU A 93 17.81 -20.79 15.66
N ARG A 94 17.07 -20.23 16.63
CA ARG A 94 15.70 -20.66 16.89
C ARG A 94 14.86 -20.39 15.64
N PRO A 95 13.93 -21.29 15.28
CA PRO A 95 12.99 -21.00 14.20
C PRO A 95 12.26 -19.69 14.48
N PHE A 96 11.98 -18.93 13.42
CA PHE A 96 11.21 -17.69 13.49
C PHE A 96 10.12 -17.68 12.43
N PRO A 97 9.00 -16.99 12.69
CA PRO A 97 7.87 -16.98 11.76
C PRO A 97 8.20 -16.14 10.52
N TRP A 98 7.81 -16.66 9.37
CA TRP A 98 7.96 -16.03 8.07
C TRP A 98 6.74 -16.27 7.20
N ALA A 99 6.37 -15.29 6.39
CA ALA A 99 5.28 -15.43 5.43
C ALA A 99 5.77 -15.33 3.98
N ARG A 100 5.05 -15.97 3.06
CA ARG A 100 5.29 -15.87 1.63
C ARG A 100 3.98 -15.58 0.92
N LEU A 101 4.01 -14.57 0.06
CA LEU A 101 2.82 -14.04 -0.61
C LEU A 101 3.03 -13.90 -2.09
N GLY A 102 2.09 -14.44 -2.88
CA GLY A 102 1.85 -14.03 -4.25
C GLY A 102 1.01 -12.75 -4.32
N THR A 103 0.94 -12.16 -5.52
CA THR A 103 0.16 -10.93 -5.78
C THR A 103 -1.29 -11.00 -5.30
N PRO A 104 -2.08 -12.05 -5.59
CA PRO A 104 -3.48 -12.11 -5.18
C PRO A 104 -3.65 -12.06 -3.66
N ALA A 105 -2.79 -12.78 -2.93
CA ALA A 105 -2.80 -12.82 -1.47
C ALA A 105 -2.43 -11.46 -0.86
N LEU A 106 -1.38 -10.82 -1.37
CA LEU A 106 -0.99 -9.48 -0.94
C LEU A 106 -2.15 -8.49 -1.08
N LEU A 107 -2.86 -8.49 -2.22
CA LEU A 107 -3.97 -7.57 -2.47
C LEU A 107 -5.15 -7.76 -1.50
N ARG A 108 -5.45 -9.01 -1.12
CA ARG A 108 -6.48 -9.30 -0.10
C ARG A 108 -6.10 -8.74 1.27
N HIS A 109 -4.87 -8.98 1.73
CA HIS A 109 -4.38 -8.46 3.01
C HIS A 109 -4.32 -6.92 2.99
N ALA A 110 -3.82 -6.34 1.90
CA ALA A 110 -3.74 -4.91 1.67
C ALA A 110 -5.12 -4.23 1.77
N GLY A 111 -6.14 -4.78 1.09
CA GLY A 111 -7.49 -4.22 1.15
C GLY A 111 -8.07 -4.19 2.56
N ARG A 112 -7.85 -5.24 3.36
CA ARG A 112 -8.28 -5.31 4.77
C ARG A 112 -7.53 -4.31 5.66
N ALA A 113 -6.26 -4.06 5.37
CA ALA A 113 -5.43 -3.08 6.05
C ALA A 113 -5.64 -1.63 5.54
N GLY A 114 -6.62 -1.40 4.67
CA GLY A 114 -6.95 -0.05 4.18
C GLY A 114 -5.96 0.50 3.15
N TRP A 115 -5.25 -0.37 2.43
CA TRP A 115 -4.42 0.00 1.30
C TRP A 115 -5.19 -0.11 -0.01
N ARG A 116 -4.83 0.73 -0.99
CA ARG A 116 -5.35 0.67 -2.35
C ARG A 116 -4.24 0.34 -3.33
N ALA A 117 -4.46 -0.65 -4.19
CA ALA A 117 -3.55 -0.93 -5.30
C ALA A 117 -3.50 0.25 -6.28
N ALA A 118 -2.28 0.67 -6.60
CA ALA A 118 -1.99 1.75 -7.54
C ALA A 118 -1.40 1.22 -8.85
N ALA A 119 -0.56 0.18 -8.78
CA ALA A 119 0.01 -0.49 -9.96
C ALA A 119 0.45 -1.91 -9.62
N GLN A 120 0.58 -2.73 -10.65
CA GLN A 120 1.21 -4.06 -10.60
C GLN A 120 2.08 -4.19 -11.84
N TRP A 121 3.28 -4.74 -11.70
CA TRP A 121 4.19 -4.94 -12.83
C TRP A 121 5.16 -6.07 -12.57
N THR A 122 5.81 -6.54 -13.64
CA THR A 122 6.92 -7.49 -13.56
C THR A 122 8.18 -6.82 -14.09
N ALA A 123 9.29 -7.01 -13.41
CA ALA A 123 10.61 -6.55 -13.87
C ALA A 123 11.67 -7.59 -13.49
N GLY A 124 12.51 -7.99 -14.45
CA GLY A 124 13.56 -8.99 -14.21
C GLY A 124 13.03 -10.34 -13.69
N GLY A 125 11.85 -10.78 -14.14
CA GLY A 125 11.22 -12.02 -13.68
C GLY A 125 10.58 -11.96 -12.28
N ARG A 126 10.60 -10.80 -11.63
CA ARG A 126 10.02 -10.56 -10.29
C ARG A 126 8.71 -9.78 -10.41
N SER A 127 7.77 -10.06 -9.53
CA SER A 127 6.45 -9.42 -9.51
C SER A 127 6.38 -8.37 -8.40
N PHE A 128 5.79 -7.22 -8.71
CA PHE A 128 5.70 -6.08 -7.80
C PHE A 128 4.28 -5.51 -7.75
N VAL A 129 3.93 -4.96 -6.59
CA VAL A 129 2.69 -4.22 -6.36
C VAL A 129 3.01 -2.89 -5.70
N ALA A 130 2.46 -1.81 -6.24
CA ALA A 130 2.42 -0.50 -5.60
C ALA A 130 1.09 -0.34 -4.86
N LEU A 131 1.17 -0.03 -3.57
CA LEU A 131 0.05 0.21 -2.67
C LEU A 131 0.10 1.66 -2.17
N ARG A 132 -1.05 2.32 -2.09
CA ARG A 132 -1.20 3.65 -1.50
C ARG A 132 -1.98 3.56 -0.19
N SER A 133 -1.46 4.20 0.86
CA SER A 133 -2.24 4.38 2.09
C SER A 133 -3.40 5.33 1.81
N ARG A 134 -4.53 5.16 2.50
CA ARG A 134 -5.64 6.11 2.36
C ARG A 134 -5.16 7.50 2.77
N SER A 135 -5.38 8.47 1.89
CA SER A 135 -5.28 9.87 2.26
C SER A 135 -6.49 10.23 3.11
N THR A 136 -6.28 10.98 4.19
CA THR A 136 -7.38 11.57 4.98
C THR A 136 -8.12 12.69 4.23
N ARG A 137 -7.74 13.02 2.98
CA ARG A 137 -8.56 13.87 2.12
C ARG A 137 -9.78 13.11 1.60
N SER A 138 -10.79 13.04 2.46
CA SER A 138 -12.18 13.06 2.03
C SER A 138 -12.73 14.44 2.35
N SER A 139 -12.36 15.45 1.56
CA SER A 139 -13.32 16.53 1.34
C SER A 139 -14.30 15.95 0.33
N PRO A 140 -15.61 15.85 0.64
CA PRO A 140 -16.58 15.78 -0.43
C PRO A 140 -16.32 16.99 -1.32
N ASP A 141 -16.29 16.78 -2.63
CA ASP A 141 -16.51 17.89 -3.56
C ASP A 141 -17.83 18.54 -3.13
N PRO A 142 -17.91 19.86 -2.86
CA PRO A 142 -19.20 20.48 -2.60
C PRO A 142 -20.05 20.21 -3.84
N ALA A 143 -21.18 19.52 -3.63
CA ALA A 143 -22.13 19.20 -4.67
C ALA A 143 -22.37 20.44 -5.52
N ASN A 144 -22.00 20.33 -6.80
CA ASN A 144 -22.20 21.35 -7.80
C ASN A 144 -23.63 21.90 -7.68
N SER A 145 -23.73 23.17 -7.33
CA SER A 145 -24.98 23.85 -7.02
C SER A 145 -25.96 23.75 -8.17
N THR A 146 -27.14 23.24 -7.84
CA THR A 146 -28.44 23.71 -8.30
C THR A 146 -28.54 24.05 -9.79
N ALA A 147 -28.94 23.06 -10.60
CA ALA A 147 -29.60 23.34 -11.87
C ALA A 147 -30.96 24.01 -11.57
N VAL A 148 -31.01 25.34 -11.69
CA VAL A 148 -32.26 26.10 -11.72
C VAL A 148 -32.88 25.89 -13.09
N ILE A 149 -33.83 24.97 -13.19
CA ILE A 149 -34.70 24.85 -14.36
C ILE A 149 -36.06 25.44 -13.98
N SER A 150 -36.18 26.76 -14.10
CA SER A 150 -37.49 27.44 -14.06
C SER A 150 -38.06 27.50 -15.47
N SER A 151 -38.82 26.49 -15.89
CA SER A 151 -39.68 26.58 -17.07
C SER A 151 -41.09 26.99 -16.63
N HIS A 152 -41.41 28.28 -16.76
CA HIS A 152 -42.78 28.76 -16.58
C HIS A 152 -43.68 28.17 -17.67
N ARG A 153 -44.73 27.50 -17.19
CA ARG A 153 -45.81 26.88 -17.96
C ARG A 153 -46.60 27.95 -18.73
N ALA A 154 -46.65 27.81 -20.05
CA ALA A 154 -47.54 28.60 -20.89
C ALA A 154 -49.01 28.29 -20.58
N ARG A 155 -49.82 29.34 -20.37
CA ARG A 155 -51.28 29.26 -20.36
C ARG A 155 -51.82 30.27 -21.38
N LYS A 156 -52.45 29.77 -22.45
CA LYS A 156 -53.23 30.55 -23.43
C LYS A 156 -54.35 31.33 -22.71
N PRO A 157 -54.82 32.46 -23.27
CA PRO A 157 -56.03 32.39 -24.08
C PRO A 157 -56.00 33.21 -25.39
N SER A 158 -56.91 32.85 -26.30
CA SER A 158 -57.31 33.60 -27.51
C SER A 158 -57.91 34.96 -27.14
N PRO A 159 -57.90 35.94 -28.07
CA PRO A 159 -59.17 36.28 -28.74
C PRO A 159 -59.06 36.75 -30.21
N ASP A 160 -60.13 36.45 -30.96
CA ASP A 160 -60.86 37.23 -31.97
C ASP A 160 -60.18 38.10 -33.07
N ARG A 161 -60.60 37.79 -34.31
CA ARG A 161 -60.70 38.67 -35.50
C ARG A 161 -61.72 39.81 -35.23
N PRO A 162 -61.81 40.94 -36.00
CA PRO A 162 -61.53 41.10 -37.44
C PRO A 162 -60.89 42.46 -37.85
N VAL A 163 -60.65 42.67 -39.15
CA VAL A 163 -61.01 43.86 -39.97
C VAL A 163 -60.50 43.67 -41.40
N THR A 164 -61.31 44.17 -42.34
CA THR A 164 -61.20 44.21 -43.81
C THR A 164 -60.18 45.23 -44.32
N ASP A 165 -59.67 45.01 -45.53
CA ASP A 165 -59.67 45.94 -46.69
C ASP A 165 -58.47 45.69 -47.62
N ALA A 166 -58.78 45.21 -48.83
CA ALA A 166 -58.38 45.72 -50.16
C ALA A 166 -58.57 44.61 -51.21
#